data_AF-A0A8J4W767-F1
#
_entry.id   AF-A0A8J4W767-F1
#
_cell.length_a   1.000
_cell.length_b   1.000
_cell.length_c   1.000
_cell.angle_alpha   90.00
_cell.angle_beta   90.00
_cell.angle_gamma   90.00
#
_symmetry.space_group_name_H-M   'P 1'
#
loop_
_entity.id
_entity.type
_entity.pdbx_description
1 polymer ?
#
loop_
_entity_poly.entity_id
_entity_poly.type
_entity_poly.pdbx_seq_one_letter_code
_entity_poly.pdbx_strand_id
1 'polypeptide(L)'
;MATTLTEQMRAATREIHSLSDGLVNLKLVVALTDKQLYGRALLLFYYIYAQLESSIKTNKDHEAFQGLHELLADIARADGIAKDLKYYLGEEWSIKYQPTSADPTLVLPYCYHMYMAMLAGGQMIQKLVKKSFAPPAGEGLNAFAFNVKSRMVLRNTIKDKINAVPRDEATTQLILAESMSCFKMNNQVVRSLDGTKNHVLKFMLKWFVIIGLIIVCIENKELVLALQQAACFYLVTGLRAVQLLGTLENQQDWSDKLNDEQLASALSQLLALYSMQEQAGQKGYCRVDAPELEAAGEFVTYDLLLHADDPQAVGWMLRKLSPRLRRLPPVQRALRTFVALQTDDFHRFSLEFDAMSLLERAAMLRPLPRIWTRSIKMMNKAFGKQDRFPLEELARWMLLAGINDDGEGGDQAEKLCKALNIQTQRHPPPSPPPALPTRVGGVDEATDSWETIDVVDGVAELVTKERTKPPSLGFAQFKLAPVHEKMDPELARMLVRDVAFRLEAVSATKEARSMTELIMKGGKRGSELD
;
A
#
# COMPACT_ATOMS: atom_id res chain seq x y z
N MET A 1 -38.20 -19.78 50.93
CA MET A 1 -39.29 -18.94 50.39
C MET A 1 -39.99 -19.71 49.29
N ALA A 2 -41.31 -19.61 49.16
CA ALA A 2 -42.01 -20.18 48.02
C ALA A 2 -41.55 -19.49 46.71
N THR A 3 -41.44 -20.25 45.62
CA THR A 3 -41.05 -19.72 44.31
C THR A 3 -42.11 -18.77 43.76
N THR A 4 -41.71 -17.59 43.33
CA THR A 4 -42.62 -16.58 42.79
C THR A 4 -43.12 -16.95 41.39
N LEU A 5 -44.26 -16.42 40.95
CA LEU A 5 -44.82 -16.71 39.61
C LEU A 5 -43.83 -16.38 38.50
N THR A 6 -43.18 -15.22 38.59
CA THR A 6 -42.20 -14.78 37.60
C THR A 6 -40.96 -15.69 37.53
N GLU A 7 -40.54 -16.26 38.66
CA GLU A 7 -39.48 -17.28 38.69
C GLU A 7 -39.94 -18.59 38.05
N GLN A 8 -41.17 -19.02 38.32
CA GLN A 8 -41.75 -20.22 37.69
C GLN A 8 -41.89 -20.05 36.17
N MET A 9 -42.42 -18.92 35.70
CA MET A 9 -42.51 -18.61 34.26
C MET A 9 -41.13 -18.57 33.59
N ARG A 10 -40.12 -18.00 34.26
CA ARG A 10 -38.74 -17.99 33.76
C ARG A 10 -38.12 -19.38 33.70
N ALA A 11 -38.39 -20.23 34.69
CA ALA A 11 -37.90 -21.59 34.73
C ALA A 11 -38.53 -22.43 33.60
N ALA A 12 -39.86 -22.35 33.44
CA ALA A 12 -40.60 -23.07 32.41
C ALA A 12 -40.09 -22.74 30.99
N THR A 13 -39.75 -21.47 30.74
CA THR A 13 -39.37 -20.97 29.40
C THR A 13 -37.87 -21.05 29.09
N ARG A 14 -37.04 -21.52 30.01
CA ARG A 14 -35.57 -21.50 29.87
C ARG A 14 -35.08 -22.26 28.64
N GLU A 15 -35.62 -23.44 28.40
CA GLU A 15 -35.15 -24.33 27.32
C GLU A 15 -35.54 -23.79 25.93
N ILE A 16 -36.80 -23.37 25.78
CA ILE A 16 -37.28 -22.76 24.53
C ILE A 16 -36.59 -21.44 24.24
N HIS A 17 -36.26 -20.64 25.27
CA HIS A 17 -35.48 -19.41 25.10
C HIS A 17 -34.10 -19.70 24.50
N SER A 18 -33.37 -20.68 25.03
CA SER A 18 -32.01 -21.02 24.55
C SER A 18 -31.99 -21.45 23.08
N LEU A 19 -33.00 -22.20 22.63
CA LEU A 19 -33.13 -22.61 21.22
C LEU A 19 -33.47 -21.44 20.29
N SER A 20 -34.11 -20.40 20.83
CA SER A 20 -34.58 -19.24 20.06
C SER A 20 -33.47 -18.24 19.77
N ASP A 21 -32.53 -18.07 20.71
CA ASP A 21 -31.52 -17.01 20.69
C ASP A 21 -30.64 -17.01 19.42
N GLY A 22 -30.18 -18.19 18.97
CA GLY A 22 -29.32 -18.28 17.78
C GLY A 22 -30.02 -17.84 16.48
N LEU A 23 -31.25 -18.32 16.27
CA LEU A 23 -32.04 -18.01 15.09
C LEU A 23 -32.52 -16.55 15.09
N VAL A 24 -32.94 -16.05 16.25
CA VAL A 24 -33.36 -14.66 16.45
C VAL A 24 -32.19 -13.71 16.18
N ASN A 25 -31.01 -13.99 16.72
CA ASN A 25 -29.82 -13.15 16.51
C ASN A 25 -29.40 -13.09 15.04
N LEU A 26 -29.39 -14.23 14.33
CA LEU A 26 -29.07 -14.26 12.90
C LEU A 26 -30.07 -13.43 12.08
N LYS A 27 -31.38 -13.59 12.35
CA LYS A 27 -32.42 -12.82 11.66
C LYS A 27 -32.37 -11.34 12.00
N LEU A 28 -32.02 -10.98 13.23
CA LEU A 28 -31.82 -9.59 13.63
C LEU A 28 -30.66 -8.96 12.86
N VAL A 29 -29.50 -9.63 12.75
CA VAL A 29 -28.37 -9.13 11.96
C VAL A 29 -28.78 -8.87 10.51
N VAL A 30 -29.58 -9.76 9.92
CA VAL A 30 -30.06 -9.60 8.55
C VAL A 30 -31.09 -8.47 8.44
N ALA A 31 -32.04 -8.38 9.37
CA ALA A 31 -33.00 -7.28 9.40
C ALA A 31 -32.30 -5.91 9.49
N LEU A 32 -31.15 -5.85 10.16
CA LEU A 32 -30.32 -4.65 10.26
C LEU A 32 -29.48 -4.33 9.01
N THR A 33 -29.55 -5.15 7.95
CA THR A 33 -28.90 -4.84 6.66
C THR A 33 -29.67 -3.84 5.81
N ASP A 34 -30.96 -3.65 6.10
CA ASP A 34 -31.86 -2.82 5.30
C ASP A 34 -32.90 -2.14 6.20
N LYS A 35 -33.08 -0.83 6.04
CA LYS A 35 -33.99 -0.03 6.88
C LYS A 35 -35.45 -0.48 6.77
N GLN A 36 -35.91 -0.88 5.58
CA GLN A 36 -37.28 -1.35 5.38
C GLN A 36 -37.47 -2.75 5.95
N LEU A 37 -36.47 -3.64 5.86
CA LEU A 37 -36.54 -4.97 6.50
C LEU A 37 -36.65 -4.83 8.03
N TYR A 38 -35.85 -3.94 8.63
CA TYR A 38 -35.98 -3.63 10.05
C TYR A 38 -37.35 -3.05 10.39
N GLY A 39 -37.85 -2.09 9.60
CA GLY A 39 -39.18 -1.51 9.78
C GLY A 39 -40.30 -2.55 9.72
N ARG A 40 -40.27 -3.50 8.79
CA ARG A 40 -41.26 -4.59 8.69
C ARG A 40 -41.19 -5.54 9.90
N ALA A 41 -39.99 -5.82 10.42
CA ALA A 41 -39.85 -6.60 11.64
C ALA A 41 -40.44 -5.87 12.84
N LEU A 42 -40.18 -4.56 12.93
CA LEU A 42 -40.72 -3.69 13.97
C LEU A 42 -42.26 -3.58 13.92
N LEU A 43 -42.85 -3.65 12.71
CA LEU A 43 -44.30 -3.61 12.50
C LEU A 43 -45.02 -4.78 13.16
N LEU A 44 -44.42 -5.97 13.17
CA LEU A 44 -45.00 -7.13 13.86
C LEU A 44 -45.09 -6.89 15.37
N PHE A 45 -44.07 -6.25 15.96
CA PHE A 45 -44.07 -5.90 17.37
C PHE A 45 -45.05 -4.78 17.72
N TYR A 46 -45.31 -3.84 16.80
CA TYR A 46 -46.32 -2.80 17.01
C TYR A 46 -47.68 -3.41 17.36
N TYR A 47 -48.17 -4.38 16.58
CA TYR A 47 -49.47 -5.01 16.85
C TYR A 47 -49.51 -5.73 18.19
N ILE A 48 -48.41 -6.39 18.57
CA ILE A 48 -48.32 -7.09 19.85
C ILE A 48 -48.43 -6.07 20.99
N TYR A 49 -47.63 -5.01 20.98
CA TYR A 49 -47.66 -4.00 22.04
C TYR A 49 -48.98 -3.23 22.06
N ALA A 50 -49.55 -2.89 20.91
CA ALA A 50 -50.85 -2.24 20.82
C ALA A 50 -51.96 -3.12 21.45
N GLN A 51 -51.93 -4.45 21.23
CA GLN A 51 -52.86 -5.39 21.87
C GLN A 51 -52.66 -5.47 23.37
N LEU A 52 -51.43 -5.66 23.84
CA LEU A 52 -51.15 -5.77 25.26
C LEU A 52 -51.56 -4.49 26.01
N GLU A 53 -51.23 -3.33 25.45
CA GLU A 53 -51.59 -2.04 26.04
C GLU A 53 -53.10 -1.79 26.01
N SER A 54 -53.78 -2.16 24.93
CA SER A 54 -55.25 -2.11 24.89
C SER A 54 -55.88 -3.03 25.93
N SER A 55 -55.38 -4.26 26.07
CA SER A 55 -55.87 -5.22 27.06
C SER A 55 -55.69 -4.71 28.49
N ILE A 56 -54.54 -4.12 28.82
CA ILE A 56 -54.29 -3.52 30.13
C ILE A 56 -55.25 -2.34 30.39
N LYS A 57 -55.47 -1.46 29.40
CA LYS A 57 -56.37 -0.30 29.52
C LYS A 57 -57.83 -0.71 29.72
N THR A 58 -58.33 -1.63 28.89
CA THR A 58 -59.73 -2.06 28.91
C THR A 58 -60.08 -2.82 30.18
N ASN A 59 -59.13 -3.57 30.74
CA ASN A 59 -59.32 -4.41 31.92
C ASN A 59 -58.60 -3.85 33.16
N LYS A 60 -58.53 -2.52 33.28
CA LYS A 60 -57.82 -1.81 34.37
C LYS A 60 -58.26 -2.21 35.78
N ASP A 61 -59.51 -2.64 35.93
CA ASP A 61 -60.12 -3.00 37.23
C ASP A 61 -60.01 -4.52 37.50
N HIS A 62 -59.50 -5.31 36.54
CA HIS A 62 -59.28 -6.74 36.71
C HIS A 62 -57.99 -6.99 37.51
N GLU A 63 -58.01 -7.93 38.45
CA GLU A 63 -56.89 -8.21 39.38
C GLU A 63 -55.56 -8.47 38.65
N ALA A 64 -55.61 -9.19 37.52
CA ALA A 64 -54.44 -9.45 36.68
C ALA A 64 -53.76 -8.18 36.12
N PHE A 65 -54.49 -7.07 35.95
CA PHE A 65 -53.99 -5.88 35.24
C PHE A 65 -54.00 -4.59 36.03
N GLN A 66 -54.70 -4.50 37.17
CA GLN A 66 -54.70 -3.31 38.02
C GLN A 66 -53.28 -2.81 38.29
N GLY A 67 -52.38 -3.70 38.70
CA GLY A 67 -50.99 -3.36 38.99
C GLY A 67 -50.16 -2.96 37.76
N LEU A 68 -50.44 -3.50 36.58
CA LEU A 68 -49.77 -3.12 35.33
C LEU A 68 -50.33 -1.82 34.75
N HIS A 69 -51.62 -1.55 34.95
CA HIS A 69 -52.27 -0.31 34.54
C HIS A 69 -51.66 0.91 35.25
N GLU A 70 -51.32 0.79 36.54
CA GLU A 70 -50.59 1.82 37.29
C GLU A 70 -49.23 2.18 36.66
N LEU A 71 -48.57 1.21 36.02
CA LEU A 71 -47.25 1.37 35.40
C LEU A 71 -47.33 1.74 33.91
N LEU A 72 -48.54 1.86 33.36
CA LEU A 72 -48.73 1.89 31.92
C LEU A 72 -48.01 3.08 31.24
N ALA A 73 -47.97 4.23 31.91
CA ALA A 73 -47.25 5.41 31.44
C ALA A 73 -45.74 5.17 31.28
N ASP A 74 -45.16 4.30 32.10
CA ASP A 74 -43.72 4.00 32.10
C ASP A 74 -43.36 2.85 31.16
N ILE A 75 -44.26 1.88 30.95
CA ILE A 75 -43.98 0.66 30.20
C ILE A 75 -44.46 0.71 28.74
N ALA A 76 -45.54 1.43 28.42
CA ALA A 76 -46.17 1.43 27.09
C ALA A 76 -45.17 1.76 25.97
N ARG A 77 -45.16 0.97 24.89
CA ARG A 77 -44.23 1.00 23.77
C ARG A 77 -44.88 1.29 22.41
N ALA A 78 -46.18 1.03 22.24
CA ALA A 78 -46.85 1.09 20.95
C ALA A 78 -46.65 2.43 20.23
N ASP A 79 -46.81 3.55 20.94
CA ASP A 79 -46.60 4.90 20.38
C ASP A 79 -45.14 5.17 19.98
N GLY A 80 -44.18 4.65 20.75
CA GLY A 80 -42.77 4.73 20.41
C GLY A 80 -42.44 3.92 19.16
N ILE A 81 -43.00 2.71 19.06
CA ILE A 81 -42.86 1.85 17.89
C ILE A 81 -43.49 2.52 16.66
N ALA A 82 -44.67 3.14 16.80
CA ALA A 82 -45.34 3.88 15.73
C ALA A 82 -44.49 5.02 15.16
N LYS A 83 -43.82 5.80 16.02
CA LYS A 83 -42.87 6.85 15.60
C LYS A 83 -41.70 6.27 14.81
N ASP A 84 -41.16 5.14 15.27
CA ASP A 84 -40.05 4.47 14.57
C ASP A 84 -40.51 3.88 13.24
N LEU A 85 -41.72 3.34 13.15
CA LEU A 85 -42.29 2.84 11.89
C LEU A 85 -42.47 3.94 10.86
N LYS A 86 -42.92 5.13 11.28
CA LYS A 86 -42.96 6.31 10.41
C LYS A 86 -41.59 6.65 9.85
N TYR A 87 -40.53 6.54 10.66
CA TYR A 87 -39.15 6.78 10.22
C TYR A 87 -38.63 5.70 9.26
N TYR A 88 -38.89 4.41 9.52
CA TYR A 88 -38.33 3.31 8.73
C TYR A 88 -39.15 2.95 7.48
N LEU A 89 -40.48 3.14 7.51
CA LEU A 89 -41.41 2.73 6.46
C LEU A 89 -42.16 3.89 5.78
N GLY A 90 -42.03 5.13 6.30
CA GLY A 90 -42.71 6.32 5.76
C GLY A 90 -44.12 6.53 6.33
N GLU A 91 -44.80 7.63 5.95
CA GLU A 91 -46.13 8.04 6.47
C GLU A 91 -47.22 6.95 6.30
N GLU A 92 -47.15 6.18 5.22
CA GLU A 92 -48.13 5.16 4.85
C GLU A 92 -47.97 3.81 5.59
N TRP A 93 -47.14 3.77 6.65
CA TRP A 93 -46.96 2.55 7.46
C TRP A 93 -48.24 2.11 8.20
N SER A 94 -49.20 3.04 8.34
CA SER A 94 -50.42 2.88 9.12
C SER A 94 -51.34 1.80 8.58
N ILE A 95 -51.75 0.90 9.45
CA ILE A 95 -52.79 -0.10 9.20
C ILE A 95 -53.81 0.01 10.35
N LYS A 96 -55.10 -0.12 10.02
CA LYS A 96 -56.18 -0.16 11.02
C LYS A 96 -55.98 -1.36 11.94
N TYR A 97 -55.51 -1.12 13.15
CA TYR A 97 -55.47 -2.12 14.20
C TYR A 97 -56.80 -2.12 14.96
N GLN A 98 -57.42 -3.30 15.09
CA GLN A 98 -58.61 -3.51 15.90
C GLN A 98 -58.27 -4.46 17.05
N PRO A 99 -58.35 -4.00 18.31
CA PRO A 99 -58.13 -4.87 19.47
C PRO A 99 -59.13 -6.03 19.52
N THR A 100 -58.64 -7.21 19.90
CA THR A 100 -59.48 -8.36 20.18
C THR A 100 -59.65 -8.56 21.69
N SER A 101 -60.77 -9.17 22.09
CA SER A 101 -61.00 -9.56 23.49
C SER A 101 -60.30 -10.88 23.80
N ALA A 102 -59.67 -10.97 24.96
CA ALA A 102 -59.01 -12.16 25.46
C ALA A 102 -59.10 -12.19 27.00
N ASP A 103 -58.99 -13.38 27.60
CA ASP A 103 -58.97 -13.53 29.06
C ASP A 103 -57.78 -12.75 29.67
N PRO A 104 -58.02 -11.76 30.53
CA PRO A 104 -56.97 -10.95 31.15
C PRO A 104 -55.90 -11.79 31.87
N THR A 105 -56.31 -12.87 32.51
CA THR A 105 -55.42 -13.76 33.29
C THR A 105 -54.43 -14.49 32.39
N LEU A 106 -54.87 -14.90 31.20
CA LEU A 106 -54.03 -15.60 30.21
C LEU A 106 -53.20 -14.63 29.36
N VAL A 107 -53.57 -13.36 29.29
CA VAL A 107 -52.74 -12.33 28.63
C VAL A 107 -51.58 -11.86 29.52
N LEU A 108 -51.71 -11.95 30.84
CA LEU A 108 -50.67 -11.60 31.82
C LEU A 108 -49.25 -12.15 31.51
N PRO A 109 -49.05 -13.44 31.17
CA PRO A 109 -47.74 -13.97 30.79
C PRO A 109 -47.14 -13.30 29.54
N TYR A 110 -47.94 -12.86 28.57
CA TYR A 110 -47.42 -12.12 27.41
C TYR A 110 -46.88 -10.75 27.82
N CYS A 111 -47.59 -10.03 28.70
CA CYS A 111 -47.10 -8.78 29.27
C CYS A 111 -45.75 -9.00 29.96
N TYR A 112 -45.65 -10.06 30.79
CA TYR A 112 -44.39 -10.41 31.44
C TYR A 112 -43.26 -10.60 30.42
N HIS A 113 -43.40 -11.53 29.48
CA HIS A 113 -42.31 -11.89 28.57
C HIS A 113 -41.91 -10.74 27.63
N MET A 114 -42.88 -10.00 27.09
CA MET A 114 -42.61 -8.89 26.17
C MET A 114 -41.90 -7.71 26.86
N TYR A 115 -42.40 -7.25 28.01
CA TYR A 115 -41.75 -6.15 28.72
C TYR A 115 -40.40 -6.56 29.32
N MET A 116 -40.25 -7.79 29.80
CA MET A 116 -38.95 -8.30 30.24
C MET A 116 -37.94 -8.34 29.09
N ALA A 117 -38.36 -8.76 27.89
CA ALA A 117 -37.51 -8.78 26.71
C ALA A 117 -37.03 -7.37 26.32
N MET A 118 -37.91 -6.36 26.34
CA MET A 118 -37.52 -4.97 26.04
C MET A 118 -36.60 -4.36 27.11
N LEU A 119 -36.83 -4.66 28.39
CA LEU A 119 -36.01 -4.12 29.48
C LEU A 119 -34.64 -4.78 29.58
N ALA A 120 -34.52 -6.06 29.22
CA ALA A 120 -33.26 -6.81 29.24
C ALA A 120 -32.53 -6.77 27.88
N GLY A 121 -33.12 -7.38 26.85
CA GLY A 121 -32.49 -7.53 25.52
C GLY A 121 -32.58 -6.28 24.65
N GLY A 122 -33.58 -5.42 24.87
CA GLY A 122 -33.81 -4.23 24.05
C GLY A 122 -32.62 -3.25 24.02
N GLN A 123 -31.76 -3.22 25.06
CA GLN A 123 -30.55 -2.40 25.06
C GLN A 123 -29.52 -2.84 24.02
N MET A 124 -29.34 -4.15 23.85
CA MET A 124 -28.43 -4.69 22.84
C MET A 124 -28.95 -4.35 21.44
N ILE A 125 -30.26 -4.55 21.21
CA ILE A 125 -30.91 -4.23 19.93
C ILE A 125 -30.78 -2.73 19.63
N GLN A 126 -31.05 -1.86 20.61
CA GLN A 126 -30.88 -0.41 20.47
C GLN A 126 -29.47 -0.02 20.03
N LYS A 127 -28.43 -0.61 20.64
CA LYS A 127 -27.03 -0.37 20.26
C LYS A 127 -26.73 -0.81 18.83
N LEU A 128 -27.25 -1.97 18.42
CA LEU A 128 -27.08 -2.50 17.06
C LEU A 128 -27.77 -1.62 16.02
N VAL A 129 -29.03 -1.22 16.26
CA VAL A 129 -29.78 -0.31 15.37
C VAL A 129 -29.06 1.04 15.23
N LYS A 130 -28.58 1.61 16.35
CA LYS A 130 -27.81 2.86 16.34
C LYS A 130 -26.53 2.73 15.50
N LYS A 131 -25.82 1.59 15.61
CA LYS A 131 -24.61 1.32 14.85
C LYS A 131 -24.90 1.10 13.35
N SER A 132 -25.96 0.38 13.02
CA SER A 132 -26.28 0.02 11.63
C SER A 132 -26.88 1.17 10.83
N PHE A 133 -27.74 1.98 11.43
CA PHE A 133 -28.53 2.99 10.70
C PHE A 133 -28.24 4.44 11.07
N ALA A 134 -27.51 4.68 12.17
CA ALA A 134 -27.18 6.01 12.68
C ALA A 134 -28.36 7.01 12.62
N PRO A 135 -29.52 6.68 13.20
CA PRO A 135 -30.68 7.55 13.11
C PRO A 135 -30.43 8.88 13.84
N PRO A 136 -31.06 9.99 13.38
CA PRO A 136 -30.98 11.28 14.05
C PRO A 136 -31.42 11.21 15.52
N ALA A 137 -31.00 12.20 16.32
CA ALA A 137 -31.43 12.29 17.71
C ALA A 137 -32.96 12.43 17.79
N GLY A 138 -33.61 11.53 18.53
CA GLY A 138 -35.07 11.51 18.70
C GLY A 138 -35.84 10.67 17.66
N GLU A 139 -35.16 10.09 16.66
CA GLU A 139 -35.80 9.29 15.62
C GLU A 139 -35.29 7.84 15.60
N GLY A 140 -36.12 6.92 15.11
CA GLY A 140 -35.75 5.53 14.81
C GLY A 140 -35.34 4.64 15.99
N LEU A 141 -35.43 5.11 17.24
CA LEU A 141 -35.09 4.37 18.47
C LEU A 141 -36.11 4.58 19.61
N ASN A 142 -37.26 5.19 19.33
CA ASN A 142 -38.30 5.52 20.30
C ASN A 142 -38.88 4.28 20.99
N ALA A 143 -38.94 3.13 20.31
CA ALA A 143 -39.37 1.86 20.89
C ALA A 143 -38.57 1.51 22.16
N PHE A 144 -37.28 1.85 22.21
CA PHE A 144 -36.38 1.49 23.32
C PHE A 144 -36.28 2.58 24.41
N ALA A 145 -36.97 3.70 24.25
CA ALA A 145 -36.89 4.84 25.15
C ALA A 145 -37.82 4.68 26.36
N PHE A 146 -37.26 4.32 27.51
CA PHE A 146 -37.96 4.27 28.80
C PHE A 146 -37.66 5.55 29.59
N ASN A 147 -38.68 6.34 29.92
CA ASN A 147 -38.52 7.59 30.67
C ASN A 147 -38.47 7.34 32.19
N VAL A 148 -37.56 6.46 32.62
CA VAL A 148 -37.42 6.09 34.04
C VAL A 148 -35.97 6.23 34.50
N LYS A 149 -35.78 6.56 35.79
CA LYS A 149 -34.44 6.69 36.40
C LYS A 149 -33.67 5.36 36.41
N SER A 150 -34.37 4.23 36.56
CA SER A 150 -33.75 2.92 36.58
C SER A 150 -34.63 1.86 35.94
N ARG A 151 -34.16 1.29 34.83
CA ARG A 151 -34.81 0.13 34.18
C ARG A 151 -34.82 -1.11 35.07
N MET A 152 -33.82 -1.24 35.95
CA MET A 152 -33.76 -2.34 36.91
C MET A 152 -34.88 -2.22 37.93
N VAL A 153 -35.12 -1.02 38.46
CA VAL A 153 -36.23 -0.76 39.39
C VAL A 153 -37.56 -1.04 38.69
N LEU A 154 -37.79 -0.48 37.49
CA LEU A 154 -39.01 -0.72 36.72
C LEU A 154 -39.24 -2.23 36.47
N ARG A 155 -38.18 -2.96 36.09
CA ARG A 155 -38.24 -4.41 35.88
C ARG A 155 -38.68 -5.16 37.14
N ASN A 156 -38.14 -4.80 38.30
CA ASN A 156 -38.49 -5.44 39.57
C ASN A 156 -39.92 -5.08 39.96
N THR A 157 -40.33 -3.81 39.83
CA THR A 157 -41.71 -3.37 40.11
C THR A 157 -42.74 -4.11 39.25
N ILE A 158 -42.47 -4.31 37.95
CA ILE A 158 -43.34 -5.13 37.09
C ILE A 158 -43.48 -6.55 37.64
N LYS A 159 -42.36 -7.18 38.02
CA LYS A 159 -42.40 -8.54 38.59
C LYS A 159 -43.17 -8.58 39.89
N ASP A 160 -42.99 -7.61 40.76
CA ASP A 160 -43.67 -7.54 42.06
C ASP A 160 -45.18 -7.42 41.87
N LYS A 161 -45.63 -6.55 40.95
CA LYS A 161 -47.05 -6.42 40.59
C LYS A 161 -47.63 -7.72 40.02
N ILE A 162 -46.90 -8.42 39.16
CA ILE A 162 -47.33 -9.71 38.59
C ILE A 162 -47.34 -10.82 39.66
N ASN A 163 -46.33 -10.85 40.53
CA ASN A 163 -46.23 -11.85 41.60
C ASN A 163 -47.38 -11.70 42.62
N ALA A 164 -47.88 -10.47 42.81
CA ALA A 164 -48.97 -10.15 43.73
C ALA A 164 -50.38 -10.52 43.21
N VAL A 165 -50.54 -10.89 41.93
CA VAL A 165 -51.84 -11.29 41.37
C VAL A 165 -52.35 -12.55 42.08
N PRO A 166 -53.55 -12.51 42.71
CA PRO A 166 -54.18 -13.67 43.34
C PRO A 166 -54.41 -14.78 42.32
N ARG A 167 -54.11 -16.03 42.71
CA ARG A 167 -54.25 -17.20 41.84
C ARG A 167 -54.25 -18.49 42.64
N ASP A 168 -54.95 -19.49 42.13
CA ASP A 168 -54.85 -20.87 42.61
C ASP A 168 -53.84 -21.67 41.77
N GLU A 169 -53.67 -22.94 42.12
CA GLU A 169 -52.72 -23.83 41.42
C GLU A 169 -53.15 -24.08 39.97
N ALA A 170 -54.45 -24.26 39.71
CA ALA A 170 -54.98 -24.48 38.37
C ALA A 170 -54.68 -23.30 37.43
N THR A 171 -54.93 -22.07 37.90
CA THR A 171 -54.62 -20.83 37.18
C THR A 171 -53.12 -20.68 36.98
N THR A 172 -52.31 -21.05 37.97
CA THR A 172 -50.84 -21.03 37.86
C THR A 172 -50.36 -21.93 36.72
N GLN A 173 -50.88 -23.15 36.61
CA GLN A 173 -50.52 -24.06 35.51
C GLN A 173 -50.94 -23.53 34.13
N LEU A 174 -52.11 -22.87 34.02
CA LEU A 174 -52.54 -22.22 32.78
C LEU A 174 -51.60 -21.07 32.38
N ILE A 175 -51.18 -20.23 33.32
CA ILE A 175 -50.22 -19.14 33.07
C ILE A 175 -48.85 -19.67 32.61
N LEU A 176 -48.40 -20.80 33.18
CA LEU A 176 -47.15 -21.44 32.78
C LEU A 176 -47.25 -22.06 31.39
N ALA A 177 -48.37 -22.71 31.06
CA ALA A 177 -48.63 -23.21 29.71
C ALA A 177 -48.63 -22.06 28.69
N GLU A 178 -49.26 -20.95 29.03
CA GLU A 178 -49.36 -19.79 28.14
C GLU A 178 -48.03 -19.03 28.00
N SER A 179 -47.19 -19.05 29.04
CA SER A 179 -45.80 -18.60 28.93
C SER A 179 -45.03 -19.39 27.86
N MET A 180 -45.22 -20.71 27.79
CA MET A 180 -44.61 -21.54 26.75
C MET A 180 -45.20 -21.25 25.37
N SER A 181 -46.51 -21.04 25.27
CA SER A 181 -47.18 -20.61 24.05
C SER A 181 -46.62 -19.30 23.52
N CYS A 182 -46.42 -18.30 24.39
CA CYS A 182 -45.85 -17.00 24.03
C CYS A 182 -44.49 -17.14 23.33
N PHE A 183 -43.58 -17.98 23.83
CA PHE A 183 -42.29 -18.21 23.18
C PHE A 183 -42.42 -18.94 21.84
N LYS A 184 -43.32 -19.93 21.74
CA LYS A 184 -43.59 -20.63 20.47
C LYS A 184 -44.10 -19.66 19.41
N MET A 185 -45.05 -18.79 19.76
CA MET A 185 -45.60 -17.77 18.87
C MET A 185 -44.56 -16.71 18.49
N ASN A 186 -43.77 -16.21 19.45
CA ASN A 186 -42.69 -15.27 19.16
C ASN A 186 -41.67 -15.85 18.16
N ASN A 187 -41.34 -17.14 18.31
CA ASN A 187 -40.49 -17.83 17.35
C ASN A 187 -41.14 -17.98 15.97
N GLN A 188 -42.44 -18.20 15.89
CA GLN A 188 -43.16 -18.24 14.63
C GLN A 188 -43.17 -16.87 13.94
N VAL A 189 -43.40 -15.78 14.68
CA VAL A 189 -43.32 -14.40 14.19
C VAL A 189 -41.92 -14.09 13.66
N VAL A 190 -40.88 -14.45 14.41
CA VAL A 190 -39.50 -14.28 13.95
C VAL A 190 -39.23 -15.13 12.71
N ARG A 191 -39.78 -16.36 12.63
CA ARG A 191 -39.66 -17.24 11.45
C ARG A 191 -40.39 -16.71 10.22
N SER A 192 -41.55 -16.06 10.37
CA SER A 192 -42.37 -15.53 9.28
C SER A 192 -41.88 -14.22 8.66
N LEU A 193 -40.77 -13.66 9.16
CA LEU A 193 -40.05 -12.57 8.49
C LEU A 193 -39.50 -13.03 7.12
N ASP A 194 -40.38 -13.00 6.12
CA ASP A 194 -40.10 -13.30 4.71
C ASP A 194 -39.29 -12.18 4.05
N GLY A 195 -38.39 -12.55 3.14
CA GLY A 195 -37.37 -11.67 2.55
C GLY A 195 -35.98 -11.85 3.15
N THR A 196 -35.87 -12.42 4.36
CA THR A 196 -34.59 -12.64 5.04
C THR A 196 -33.73 -13.70 4.31
N LYS A 197 -34.30 -14.76 3.73
CA LYS A 197 -33.52 -15.87 3.10
C LYS A 197 -32.64 -15.39 1.93
N ASN A 198 -33.19 -14.62 1.00
CA ASN A 198 -32.42 -14.09 -0.13
C ASN A 198 -31.39 -13.06 0.32
N HIS A 199 -31.69 -12.26 1.35
CA HIS A 199 -30.74 -11.30 1.91
C HIS A 199 -29.62 -11.99 2.72
N VAL A 200 -29.92 -13.06 3.47
CA VAL A 200 -28.92 -13.93 4.14
C VAL A 200 -27.99 -14.52 3.10
N LEU A 201 -28.53 -15.10 2.03
CA LEU A 201 -27.71 -15.72 0.98
C LEU A 201 -26.81 -14.67 0.30
N LYS A 202 -27.35 -13.50 -0.05
CA LYS A 202 -26.58 -12.39 -0.61
C LYS A 202 -25.51 -11.89 0.37
N PHE A 203 -25.82 -11.79 1.65
CA PHE A 203 -24.87 -11.38 2.69
C PHE A 203 -23.74 -12.39 2.84
N MET A 204 -24.06 -13.68 2.94
CA MET A 204 -23.08 -14.77 3.03
C MET A 204 -22.19 -14.81 1.79
N LEU A 205 -22.76 -14.69 0.60
CA LEU A 205 -22.01 -14.64 -0.66
C LEU A 205 -21.07 -13.43 -0.72
N LYS A 206 -21.54 -12.24 -0.31
CA LYS A 206 -20.71 -11.03 -0.24
C LYS A 206 -19.50 -11.23 0.68
N TRP A 207 -19.70 -11.78 1.88
CA TRP A 207 -18.62 -12.02 2.83
C TRP A 207 -17.66 -13.12 2.35
N PHE A 208 -18.16 -14.17 1.71
CA PHE A 208 -17.33 -15.20 1.10
C PHE A 208 -16.39 -14.61 0.03
N VAL A 209 -16.90 -13.74 -0.84
CA VAL A 209 -16.09 -13.05 -1.85
C VAL A 209 -15.05 -12.13 -1.19
N ILE A 210 -15.43 -11.37 -0.17
CA ILE A 210 -14.49 -10.47 0.56
C ILE A 210 -13.37 -11.29 1.23
N ILE A 211 -13.70 -12.38 1.91
CA ILE A 211 -12.71 -13.25 2.57
C ILE A 211 -11.78 -13.89 1.52
N GLY A 212 -12.32 -14.39 0.41
CA GLY A 212 -11.52 -14.92 -0.70
C GLY A 212 -10.56 -13.88 -1.28
N LEU A 213 -11.00 -12.63 -1.46
CA LEU A 213 -10.15 -11.53 -1.92
C LEU A 213 -9.05 -11.18 -0.92
N ILE A 214 -9.33 -11.23 0.39
CA ILE A 214 -8.33 -11.00 1.43
C ILE A 214 -7.25 -12.08 1.39
N ILE A 215 -7.63 -13.36 1.26
CA ILE A 215 -6.69 -14.49 1.15
C ILE A 215 -5.78 -14.30 -0.08
N VAL A 216 -6.35 -13.97 -1.23
CA VAL A 216 -5.59 -13.68 -2.47
C VAL A 216 -4.67 -12.46 -2.30
N CYS A 217 -5.12 -11.38 -1.65
CA CYS A 217 -4.26 -10.21 -1.37
C CYS A 217 -3.10 -10.60 -0.40
N ILE A 218 -3.27 -11.57 0.51
CA ILE A 218 -2.20 -12.07 1.41
C ILE A 218 -1.18 -12.94 0.65
N GLU A 219 -1.64 -13.93 -0.11
CA GLU A 219 -0.76 -14.83 -0.89
C GLU A 219 0.10 -14.05 -1.89
N ASN A 220 -0.47 -13.04 -2.56
CA ASN A 220 0.27 -12.19 -3.48
C ASN A 220 1.38 -11.38 -2.79
N LYS A 221 1.20 -10.96 -1.52
CA LYS A 221 2.24 -10.20 -0.80
C LYS A 221 3.48 -11.03 -0.51
N GLU A 222 3.30 -12.29 -0.12
CA GLU A 222 4.43 -13.21 0.10
C GLU A 222 5.16 -13.53 -1.20
N LEU A 223 4.42 -13.74 -2.30
CA LEU A 223 5.00 -13.97 -3.61
C LEU A 223 5.79 -12.75 -4.14
N VAL A 224 5.22 -11.55 -4.02
CA VAL A 224 5.91 -10.30 -4.40
C VAL A 224 7.22 -10.17 -3.63
N LEU A 225 7.20 -10.38 -2.31
CA LEU A 225 8.38 -10.31 -1.47
C LEU A 225 9.47 -11.30 -1.92
N ALA A 226 9.11 -12.54 -2.19
CA ALA A 226 10.05 -13.57 -2.64
C ALA A 226 10.67 -13.22 -4.00
N LEU A 227 9.87 -12.72 -4.94
CA LEU A 227 10.36 -12.31 -6.27
C LEU A 227 11.26 -11.07 -6.20
N GLN A 228 10.96 -10.11 -5.31
CA GLN A 228 11.83 -8.95 -5.06
C GLN A 228 13.21 -9.39 -4.54
N GLN A 229 13.22 -10.28 -3.56
CA GLN A 229 14.46 -10.85 -3.01
C GLN A 229 15.23 -11.64 -4.07
N ALA A 230 14.55 -12.43 -4.90
CA ALA A 230 15.15 -13.17 -5.99
C ALA A 230 15.80 -12.23 -7.02
N ALA A 231 15.11 -11.16 -7.45
CA ALA A 231 15.67 -10.18 -8.38
C ALA A 231 16.92 -9.49 -7.81
N CYS A 232 16.89 -9.06 -6.54
CA CYS A 232 18.06 -8.49 -5.88
C CYS A 232 19.21 -9.51 -5.77
N PHE A 233 18.91 -10.76 -5.44
CA PHE A 233 19.89 -11.84 -5.39
C PHE A 233 20.59 -12.02 -6.73
N TYR A 234 19.85 -12.11 -7.84
CA TYR A 234 20.44 -12.34 -9.17
C TYR A 234 21.25 -11.14 -9.71
N LEU A 235 20.91 -9.91 -9.31
CA LEU A 235 21.73 -8.73 -9.59
C LEU A 235 23.06 -8.76 -8.82
N VAL A 236 22.98 -9.12 -7.53
CA VAL A 236 24.15 -9.25 -6.64
C VAL A 236 25.08 -10.37 -7.11
N THR A 237 24.55 -11.55 -7.44
CA THR A 237 25.35 -12.67 -7.94
C THR A 237 25.97 -12.35 -9.29
N GLY A 238 25.27 -11.65 -10.18
CA GLY A 238 25.83 -11.17 -11.45
C GLY A 238 27.03 -10.24 -11.25
N LEU A 239 26.93 -9.28 -10.33
CA LEU A 239 28.06 -8.43 -9.95
C LEU A 239 29.26 -9.24 -9.42
N ARG A 240 29.01 -10.21 -8.54
CA ARG A 240 30.06 -11.07 -7.95
C ARG A 240 30.70 -12.00 -8.97
N ALA A 241 29.92 -12.55 -9.89
CA ALA A 241 30.42 -13.40 -10.97
C ALA A 241 31.46 -12.65 -11.81
N VAL A 242 31.14 -11.41 -12.20
CA VAL A 242 32.06 -10.53 -12.95
C VAL A 242 33.38 -10.29 -12.21
N GLN A 243 33.36 -10.08 -10.89
CA GLN A 243 34.55 -9.80 -10.10
C GLN A 243 35.46 -11.03 -9.92
N LEU A 244 34.84 -12.18 -9.64
CA LEU A 244 35.52 -13.38 -9.16
C LEU A 244 35.94 -14.34 -10.28
N LEU A 245 35.21 -14.40 -11.39
CA LEU A 245 35.36 -15.47 -12.39
C LEU A 245 36.22 -15.09 -13.61
N GLY A 246 36.77 -13.87 -13.63
CA GLY A 246 37.13 -13.11 -14.83
C GLY A 246 38.25 -13.58 -15.76
N THR A 247 38.58 -14.86 -15.92
CA THR A 247 39.53 -15.36 -16.96
C THR A 247 39.37 -16.84 -17.37
N LEU A 248 38.31 -17.56 -16.97
CA LEU A 248 38.19 -18.99 -17.31
C LEU A 248 37.46 -19.20 -18.65
N GLU A 249 38.20 -19.62 -19.69
CA GLU A 249 37.71 -19.87 -21.07
C GLU A 249 36.57 -20.90 -21.19
N ASN A 250 36.20 -21.63 -20.12
CA ASN A 250 35.19 -22.69 -20.12
C ASN A 250 33.99 -22.39 -19.19
N GLN A 251 33.35 -21.24 -19.34
CA GLN A 251 32.10 -20.89 -18.63
C GLN A 251 30.83 -21.05 -19.49
N GLN A 252 30.91 -21.75 -20.61
CA GLN A 252 29.75 -22.11 -21.41
C GLN A 252 28.88 -23.14 -20.63
N ASP A 253 27.98 -22.67 -19.76
CA ASP A 253 26.56 -23.05 -19.76
C ASP A 253 25.78 -22.77 -18.46
N TRP A 254 26.40 -22.58 -17.28
CA TRP A 254 25.63 -22.66 -16.02
C TRP A 254 25.33 -21.35 -15.28
N SER A 255 26.22 -20.35 -15.30
CA SER A 255 26.11 -19.19 -14.38
C SER A 255 25.35 -18.01 -14.99
N ASP A 256 25.77 -17.48 -16.14
CA ASP A 256 25.26 -16.19 -16.61
C ASP A 256 23.90 -16.32 -17.28
N LYS A 257 23.73 -17.28 -18.20
CA LYS A 257 22.45 -17.46 -18.90
C LYS A 257 21.30 -17.83 -17.95
N LEU A 258 21.54 -18.71 -17.00
CA LEU A 258 20.54 -19.09 -16.00
C LEU A 258 20.23 -17.92 -15.05
N ASN A 259 21.25 -17.23 -14.55
CA ASN A 259 21.07 -16.03 -13.72
C ASN A 259 20.25 -14.95 -14.45
N ASP A 260 20.50 -14.79 -15.74
CA ASP A 260 19.81 -13.83 -16.61
C ASP A 260 18.36 -14.21 -16.86
N GLU A 261 18.09 -15.47 -17.18
CA GLU A 261 16.73 -15.99 -17.36
C GLU A 261 15.91 -15.90 -16.07
N GLN A 262 16.52 -16.22 -14.92
CA GLN A 262 15.83 -16.14 -13.64
C GLN A 262 15.57 -14.69 -13.20
N LEU A 263 16.52 -13.77 -13.43
CA LEU A 263 16.32 -12.35 -13.17
C LEU A 263 15.20 -11.78 -14.06
N ALA A 264 15.23 -12.06 -15.36
CA ALA A 264 14.20 -11.61 -16.30
C ALA A 264 12.82 -12.18 -15.95
N SER A 265 12.76 -13.47 -15.57
CA SER A 265 11.53 -14.12 -15.10
C SER A 265 10.97 -13.44 -13.84
N ALA A 266 11.82 -13.18 -12.84
CA ALA A 266 11.41 -12.53 -11.61
C ALA A 266 10.85 -11.11 -11.85
N LEU A 267 11.54 -10.30 -12.65
CA LEU A 267 11.12 -8.93 -12.98
C LEU A 267 9.81 -8.90 -13.79
N SER A 268 9.64 -9.81 -14.75
CA SER A 268 8.41 -9.93 -15.53
C SER A 268 7.20 -10.32 -14.66
N GLN A 269 7.37 -11.25 -13.73
CA GLN A 269 6.33 -11.65 -12.78
C GLN A 269 5.99 -10.51 -11.81
N LEU A 270 6.98 -9.79 -11.29
CA LEU A 270 6.77 -8.60 -10.45
C LEU A 270 5.95 -7.53 -11.18
N LEU A 271 6.30 -7.23 -12.43
CA LEU A 271 5.57 -6.26 -13.25
C LEU A 271 4.10 -6.67 -13.43
N ALA A 272 3.83 -7.95 -13.67
CA ALA A 272 2.47 -8.47 -13.77
C ALA A 272 1.71 -8.31 -12.44
N LEU A 273 2.31 -8.68 -11.31
CA LEU A 273 1.69 -8.59 -9.99
C LEU A 273 1.39 -7.13 -9.60
N TYR A 274 2.33 -6.20 -9.82
CA TYR A 274 2.10 -4.78 -9.58
C TYR A 274 0.97 -4.21 -10.43
N SER A 275 0.87 -4.63 -11.70
CA SER A 275 -0.23 -4.20 -12.58
C SER A 275 -1.60 -4.69 -12.10
N MET A 276 -1.68 -5.93 -11.57
CA MET A 276 -2.90 -6.48 -10.99
C MET A 276 -3.30 -5.74 -9.71
N GLN A 277 -2.32 -5.43 -8.86
CA GLN A 277 -2.53 -4.74 -7.59
C GLN A 277 -3.02 -3.30 -7.80
N GLU A 278 -2.48 -2.57 -8.79
CA GLU A 278 -2.92 -1.23 -9.15
C GLU A 278 -4.36 -1.21 -9.71
N GLN A 279 -4.74 -2.22 -10.51
CA GLN A 279 -6.12 -2.39 -10.99
C GLN A 279 -7.11 -2.71 -9.86
N ALA A 280 -6.70 -3.58 -8.91
CA ALA A 280 -7.50 -3.90 -7.74
C ALA A 280 -7.72 -2.66 -6.85
N GLY A 281 -6.71 -1.80 -6.71
CA GLY A 281 -6.82 -0.54 -5.98
C GLY A 281 -7.70 0.51 -6.63
N GLN A 282 -7.71 0.61 -7.96
CA GLN A 282 -8.62 1.50 -8.67
C GLN A 282 -10.10 1.11 -8.50
N LYS A 283 -10.39 -0.19 -8.37
CA LYS A 283 -11.75 -0.70 -8.13
C LYS A 283 -12.16 -0.68 -6.65
N GLY A 284 -11.31 -0.16 -5.76
CA GLY A 284 -11.59 -0.03 -4.33
C GLY A 284 -11.48 -1.32 -3.51
N TYR A 285 -10.80 -2.35 -4.04
CA TYR A 285 -10.72 -3.67 -3.40
C TYR A 285 -9.54 -3.84 -2.43
N CYS A 286 -8.36 -3.27 -2.72
CA CYS A 286 -7.19 -3.26 -1.83
C CYS A 286 -6.52 -1.86 -1.94
N ARG A 287 -6.05 -1.25 -0.84
CA ARG A 287 -5.34 0.05 -0.90
C ARG A 287 -3.89 -0.23 -1.31
N VAL A 288 -3.42 0.42 -2.39
CA VAL A 288 -1.98 0.41 -2.74
C VAL A 288 -1.31 1.50 -1.93
N ASP A 289 -0.44 1.12 -1.00
CA ASP A 289 0.27 2.06 -0.14
C ASP A 289 1.52 2.64 -0.82
N ALA A 290 1.95 3.83 -0.39
CA ALA A 290 3.11 4.50 -0.97
C ALA A 290 4.40 3.66 -0.96
N PRO A 291 4.73 2.89 0.10
CA PRO A 291 5.91 2.03 0.11
C PRO A 291 5.88 0.90 -0.92
N GLU A 292 4.70 0.32 -1.19
CA GLU A 292 4.53 -0.74 -2.20
C GLU A 292 4.73 -0.17 -3.62
N LEU A 293 4.23 1.05 -3.86
CA LEU A 293 4.42 1.75 -5.13
C LEU A 293 5.88 2.15 -5.37
N GLU A 294 6.59 2.61 -4.34
CA GLU A 294 8.02 2.92 -4.42
C GLU A 294 8.85 1.68 -4.72
N ALA A 295 8.56 0.55 -4.04
CA ALA A 295 9.22 -0.71 -4.31
C ALA A 295 8.98 -1.15 -5.77
N ALA A 296 7.75 -1.04 -6.27
CA ALA A 296 7.45 -1.34 -7.67
C ALA A 296 8.27 -0.49 -8.65
N GLY A 297 8.47 0.80 -8.37
CA GLY A 297 9.32 1.68 -9.17
C GLY A 297 10.79 1.24 -9.24
N GLU A 298 11.31 0.67 -8.16
CA GLU A 298 12.69 0.17 -8.08
C GLU A 298 12.92 -1.02 -9.03
N PHE A 299 12.05 -2.03 -8.99
CA PHE A 299 12.19 -3.22 -9.86
C PHE A 299 11.91 -2.90 -11.34
N VAL A 300 10.99 -1.99 -11.63
CA VAL A 300 10.80 -1.46 -12.99
C VAL A 300 12.06 -0.77 -13.50
N THR A 301 12.77 -0.05 -12.62
CA THR A 301 14.03 0.61 -12.97
C THR A 301 15.10 -0.43 -13.34
N TYR A 302 15.24 -1.51 -12.57
CA TYR A 302 16.17 -2.59 -12.90
C TYR A 302 15.89 -3.19 -14.29
N ASP A 303 14.63 -3.48 -14.60
CA ASP A 303 14.23 -4.06 -15.89
C ASP A 303 14.52 -3.11 -17.07
N LEU A 304 14.22 -1.81 -16.90
CA LEU A 304 14.54 -0.78 -17.90
C LEU A 304 16.05 -0.65 -18.15
N LEU A 305 16.87 -0.71 -17.10
CA LEU A 305 18.32 -0.59 -17.21
C LEU A 305 18.96 -1.83 -17.86
N LEU A 306 18.46 -3.03 -17.55
CA LEU A 306 18.90 -4.27 -18.18
C LEU A 306 18.71 -4.27 -19.70
N HIS A 307 17.67 -3.58 -20.18
CA HIS A 307 17.34 -3.47 -21.61
C HIS A 307 17.65 -2.08 -22.19
N ALA A 308 18.49 -1.27 -21.54
CA ALA A 308 18.71 0.12 -21.94
C ALA A 308 19.30 0.27 -23.37
N ASP A 309 19.90 -0.79 -23.91
CA ASP A 309 20.43 -0.87 -25.27
C ASP A 309 19.44 -1.44 -26.30
N ASP A 310 18.24 -1.89 -25.88
CA ASP A 310 17.18 -2.42 -26.73
C ASP A 310 15.94 -1.50 -26.75
N PRO A 311 15.79 -0.64 -27.78
CA PRO A 311 14.66 0.27 -27.90
C PRO A 311 13.30 -0.43 -28.01
N GLN A 312 13.26 -1.63 -28.59
CA GLN A 312 12.01 -2.37 -28.78
C GLN A 312 11.53 -2.94 -27.45
N ALA A 313 12.44 -3.52 -26.66
CA ALA A 313 12.15 -4.01 -25.31
C ALA A 313 11.65 -2.88 -24.40
N VAL A 314 12.36 -1.75 -24.36
CA VAL A 314 11.95 -0.56 -23.57
C VAL A 314 10.62 0.00 -24.06
N GLY A 315 10.41 0.09 -25.37
CA GLY A 315 9.14 0.53 -25.95
C GLY A 315 7.97 -0.36 -25.51
N TRP A 316 8.15 -1.68 -25.47
CA TRP A 316 7.14 -2.61 -25.01
C TRP A 316 6.86 -2.50 -23.51
N MET A 317 7.91 -2.36 -22.68
CA MET A 317 7.77 -2.13 -21.24
C MET A 317 6.97 -0.85 -20.95
N LEU A 318 7.28 0.24 -21.63
CA LEU A 318 6.59 1.53 -21.46
C LEU A 318 5.09 1.48 -21.75
N ARG A 319 4.66 0.61 -22.68
CA ARG A 319 3.23 0.40 -22.99
C ARG A 319 2.48 -0.30 -21.87
N LYS A 320 3.18 -1.10 -21.06
CA LYS A 320 2.62 -1.82 -19.91
C LYS A 320 2.62 -1.01 -18.63
N LEU A 321 3.52 -0.02 -18.52
CA LEU A 321 3.68 0.77 -17.30
C LEU A 321 2.58 1.82 -17.12
N SER A 322 2.02 1.86 -15.92
CA SER A 322 1.04 2.88 -15.55
C SER A 322 1.65 4.29 -15.53
N PRO A 323 0.84 5.34 -15.71
CA PRO A 323 1.33 6.72 -15.62
C PRO A 323 1.93 7.07 -14.26
N ARG A 324 1.48 6.39 -13.18
CA ARG A 324 1.99 6.60 -11.82
C ARG A 324 3.40 6.06 -11.67
N LEU A 325 3.63 4.80 -12.05
CA LEU A 325 4.96 4.18 -12.02
C LEU A 325 5.95 4.94 -12.91
N ARG A 326 5.51 5.35 -14.11
CA ARG A 326 6.36 6.14 -15.03
C ARG A 326 6.88 7.43 -14.41
N ARG A 327 6.13 8.08 -13.50
CA ARG A 327 6.52 9.37 -12.91
C ARG A 327 7.46 9.23 -11.71
N LEU A 328 7.70 8.00 -11.23
CA LEU A 328 8.57 7.80 -10.08
C LEU A 328 10.02 8.23 -10.41
N PRO A 329 10.72 8.93 -9.50
CA PRO A 329 12.09 9.39 -9.72
C PRO A 329 13.09 8.33 -10.23
N PRO A 330 13.15 7.09 -9.68
CA PRO A 330 14.09 6.08 -10.17
C PRO A 330 13.75 5.65 -11.62
N VAL A 331 12.46 5.47 -11.93
CA VAL A 331 12.01 5.13 -13.28
C VAL A 331 12.36 6.25 -14.28
N GLN A 332 12.17 7.50 -13.88
CA GLN A 332 12.57 8.65 -14.69
C GLN A 332 14.08 8.71 -14.93
N ARG A 333 14.91 8.34 -13.94
CA ARG A 333 16.37 8.21 -14.11
C ARG A 333 16.72 7.13 -15.13
N ALA A 334 16.10 5.95 -15.04
CA ALA A 334 16.32 4.88 -16.01
C ALA A 334 15.93 5.32 -17.43
N LEU A 335 14.81 6.04 -17.58
CA LEU A 335 14.37 6.57 -18.87
C LEU A 335 15.30 7.66 -19.40
N ARG A 336 15.81 8.57 -18.56
CA ARG A 336 16.82 9.55 -19.00
C ARG A 336 18.12 8.88 -19.42
N THR A 337 18.54 7.83 -18.71
CA THR A 337 19.69 6.99 -19.10
C THR A 337 19.46 6.36 -20.47
N PHE A 338 18.29 5.76 -20.69
CA PHE A 338 17.89 5.21 -21.98
C PHE A 338 17.92 6.27 -23.09
N VAL A 339 17.33 7.45 -22.87
CA VAL A 339 17.36 8.55 -23.86
C VAL A 339 18.79 8.99 -24.14
N ALA A 340 19.64 9.13 -23.13
CA ALA A 340 21.05 9.49 -23.31
C ALA A 340 21.77 8.46 -24.20
N LEU A 341 21.54 7.16 -23.99
CA LEU A 341 22.09 6.11 -24.84
C LEU A 341 21.54 6.14 -26.27
N GLN A 342 20.25 6.40 -26.46
CA GLN A 342 19.65 6.46 -27.79
C GLN A 342 20.10 7.69 -28.58
N THR A 343 20.34 8.81 -27.89
CA THR A 343 20.80 10.08 -28.47
C THR A 343 22.31 10.23 -28.48
N ASP A 344 23.04 9.20 -28.05
CA ASP A 344 24.49 9.20 -27.99
C ASP A 344 25.11 10.29 -27.09
N ASP A 345 24.37 10.75 -26.09
CA ASP A 345 24.81 11.71 -25.10
C ASP A 345 25.55 10.99 -23.95
N PHE A 346 26.78 10.56 -24.21
CA PHE A 346 27.58 9.80 -23.25
C PHE A 346 27.93 10.60 -21.99
N HIS A 347 27.96 11.93 -22.07
CA HIS A 347 28.16 12.80 -20.92
C HIS A 347 26.95 12.73 -19.97
N ARG A 348 25.72 12.88 -20.49
CA ARG A 348 24.51 12.66 -19.67
C ARG A 348 24.40 11.23 -19.16
N PHE A 349 24.80 10.25 -19.97
CA PHE A 349 24.85 8.87 -19.51
C PHE A 349 25.75 8.70 -18.28
N SER A 350 26.97 9.25 -18.29
CA SER A 350 27.89 9.20 -17.15
C SER A 350 27.30 9.89 -15.91
N LEU A 351 26.65 11.03 -16.07
CA LEU A 351 25.95 11.72 -14.98
C LEU A 351 24.85 10.87 -14.34
N GLU A 352 24.01 10.23 -15.14
CA GLU A 352 22.94 9.36 -14.61
C GLU A 352 23.52 8.10 -13.98
N PHE A 353 24.55 7.49 -14.58
CA PHE A 353 25.25 6.31 -14.04
C PHE A 353 25.88 6.61 -12.67
N ASP A 354 26.48 7.78 -12.49
CA ASP A 354 27.02 8.22 -11.20
C ASP A 354 25.92 8.50 -10.16
N ALA A 355 24.70 8.80 -10.59
CA ALA A 355 23.55 8.97 -9.69
C ALA A 355 22.84 7.66 -9.33
N MET A 356 23.19 6.54 -9.97
CA MET A 356 22.53 5.24 -9.76
C MET A 356 22.92 4.56 -8.44
N SER A 357 22.00 3.77 -7.89
CA SER A 357 22.26 2.87 -6.76
C SER A 357 23.20 1.73 -7.17
N LEU A 358 23.75 1.00 -6.19
CA LEU A 358 24.63 -0.14 -6.48
C LEU A 358 23.94 -1.21 -7.38
N LEU A 359 22.68 -1.54 -7.09
CA LEU A 359 21.92 -2.53 -7.86
C LEU A 359 21.54 -2.02 -9.25
N GLU A 360 21.26 -0.72 -9.39
CA GLU A 360 21.04 -0.08 -10.70
C GLU A 360 22.32 -0.14 -11.56
N ARG A 361 23.49 0.15 -10.97
CA ARG A 361 24.77 0.04 -11.67
C ARG A 361 25.14 -1.41 -11.99
N ALA A 362 24.80 -2.36 -11.12
CA ALA A 362 24.96 -3.78 -11.37
C ALA A 362 24.13 -4.25 -12.58
N ALA A 363 22.88 -3.79 -12.68
CA ALA A 363 22.04 -4.04 -13.87
C ALA A 363 22.68 -3.50 -15.16
N MET A 364 23.33 -2.34 -15.07
CA MET A 364 24.00 -1.70 -16.20
C MET A 364 25.30 -2.38 -16.66
N LEU A 365 25.91 -3.28 -15.88
CA LEU A 365 27.15 -3.96 -16.30
C LEU A 365 26.98 -4.75 -17.61
N ARG A 366 25.77 -5.26 -17.89
CA ARG A 366 25.46 -6.08 -19.07
C ARG A 366 25.50 -5.29 -20.38
N PRO A 367 24.80 -4.15 -20.52
CA PRO A 367 24.85 -3.37 -21.75
C PRO A 367 26.19 -2.64 -21.97
N LEU A 368 27.05 -2.48 -20.95
CA LEU A 368 28.30 -1.70 -21.05
C LEU A 368 29.20 -2.04 -22.25
N PRO A 369 29.53 -3.31 -22.57
CA PRO A 369 30.36 -3.63 -23.73
C PRO A 369 29.78 -3.13 -25.06
N ARG A 370 28.45 -3.18 -25.20
CA ARG A 370 27.75 -2.71 -26.40
C ARG A 370 27.74 -1.18 -26.45
N ILE A 371 27.54 -0.53 -25.30
CA ILE A 371 27.63 0.93 -25.15
C ILE A 371 29.04 1.40 -25.54
N TRP A 372 30.10 0.81 -24.99
CA TRP A 372 31.48 1.15 -25.34
C TRP A 372 31.78 0.93 -26.83
N THR A 373 31.29 -0.17 -27.42
CA THR A 373 31.41 -0.39 -28.86
C THR A 373 30.74 0.72 -29.67
N ARG A 374 29.56 1.20 -29.23
CA ARG A 374 28.86 2.33 -29.86
C ARG A 374 29.64 3.64 -29.70
N SER A 375 30.21 3.90 -28.52
CA SER A 375 31.08 5.04 -28.25
C SER A 375 32.32 5.05 -29.15
N ILE A 376 33.00 3.91 -29.31
CA ILE A 376 34.15 3.77 -30.21
C ILE A 376 33.77 4.07 -31.66
N LYS A 377 32.63 3.54 -32.14
CA LYS A 377 32.13 3.83 -33.49
C LYS A 377 31.86 5.32 -33.70
N MET A 378 31.34 5.99 -32.69
CA MET A 378 31.11 7.43 -32.75
C MET A 378 32.38 8.24 -32.72
N MET A 379 33.34 7.86 -31.87
CA MET A 379 34.67 8.44 -31.88
C MET A 379 35.26 8.32 -33.29
N ASN A 380 35.26 7.12 -33.89
CA ASN A 380 35.69 6.90 -35.27
C ASN A 380 34.98 7.76 -36.32
N LYS A 381 33.69 8.06 -36.12
CA LYS A 381 32.90 8.92 -37.02
C LYS A 381 33.18 10.42 -36.81
N ALA A 382 33.52 10.83 -35.59
CA ALA A 382 33.95 12.18 -35.25
C ALA A 382 35.40 12.45 -35.67
N PHE A 383 36.23 11.40 -35.69
CA PHE A 383 37.57 11.42 -36.28
C PHE A 383 37.47 11.77 -37.77
N GLY A 384 38.20 12.82 -38.14
CA GLY A 384 38.07 13.53 -39.41
C GLY A 384 38.03 15.06 -39.24
N LYS A 385 37.77 15.57 -38.03
CA LYS A 385 37.79 17.03 -37.72
C LYS A 385 38.68 17.46 -36.54
N GLN A 386 39.08 16.56 -35.64
CA GLN A 386 40.02 16.84 -34.53
C GLN A 386 40.94 15.63 -34.29
N ASP A 387 42.26 15.86 -34.24
CA ASP A 387 43.30 14.81 -34.19
C ASP A 387 43.76 14.42 -32.77
N ARG A 388 43.23 15.09 -31.73
CA ARG A 388 43.67 14.96 -30.33
C ARG A 388 42.51 15.12 -29.33
N PHE A 389 42.46 14.27 -28.31
CA PHE A 389 41.51 14.36 -27.20
C PHE A 389 42.21 14.18 -25.84
N PRO A 390 41.81 14.90 -24.77
CA PRO A 390 42.36 14.70 -23.42
C PRO A 390 42.07 13.29 -22.88
N LEU A 391 43.04 12.67 -22.21
CA LEU A 391 42.91 11.31 -21.66
C LEU A 391 41.83 11.21 -20.58
N GLU A 392 41.60 12.28 -19.82
CA GLU A 392 40.59 12.36 -18.78
C GLU A 392 39.17 12.36 -19.37
N GLU A 393 38.99 12.97 -20.54
CA GLU A 393 37.69 12.99 -21.22
C GLU A 393 37.36 11.61 -21.80
N LEU A 394 38.36 10.93 -22.36
CA LEU A 394 38.25 9.54 -22.76
C LEU A 394 37.96 8.62 -21.56
N ALA A 395 38.61 8.87 -20.42
CA ALA A 395 38.34 8.15 -19.19
C ALA A 395 36.87 8.28 -18.75
N ARG A 396 36.28 9.48 -18.85
CA ARG A 396 34.86 9.71 -18.54
C ARG A 396 33.94 8.95 -19.50
N TRP A 397 34.18 9.04 -20.81
CA TRP A 397 33.37 8.33 -21.81
C TRP A 397 33.40 6.81 -21.61
N MET A 398 34.54 6.28 -21.18
CA MET A 398 34.75 4.86 -20.93
C MET A 398 34.42 4.43 -19.49
N LEU A 399 33.91 5.33 -18.64
CA LEU A 399 33.61 5.10 -17.22
C LEU A 399 34.81 4.57 -16.41
N LEU A 400 36.01 5.05 -16.75
CA LEU A 400 37.27 4.70 -16.09
C LEU A 400 37.60 5.62 -14.90
N ALA A 401 36.80 6.66 -14.65
CA ALA A 401 36.87 7.57 -13.51
C ALA A 401 35.50 8.18 -13.21
N GLY A 402 35.26 8.59 -11.96
CA GLY A 402 34.06 9.34 -11.56
C GLY A 402 34.17 10.83 -11.93
N ILE A 403 33.03 11.53 -12.05
CA ILE A 403 33.00 12.95 -12.48
C ILE A 403 33.81 13.90 -11.57
N ASN A 404 33.96 13.55 -10.28
CA ASN A 404 34.70 14.34 -9.29
C ASN A 404 36.15 13.87 -9.09
N ASP A 405 36.60 12.90 -9.88
CA ASP A 405 37.94 12.32 -9.73
C ASP A 405 38.93 13.13 -10.58
N ASP A 406 39.62 14.06 -9.91
CA ASP A 406 40.46 15.11 -10.49
C ASP A 406 41.81 14.60 -11.04
N GLY A 407 41.84 13.45 -11.75
CA GLY A 407 43.01 13.01 -12.51
C GLY A 407 43.32 11.51 -12.53
N GLU A 408 42.65 10.67 -11.74
CA GLU A 408 42.99 9.23 -11.64
C GLU A 408 42.60 8.41 -12.89
N GLY A 409 41.67 8.89 -13.72
CA GLY A 409 41.22 8.16 -14.92
C GLY A 409 42.19 8.21 -16.10
N GLY A 410 43.09 9.19 -16.15
CA GLY A 410 43.96 9.44 -17.31
C GLY A 410 44.95 8.30 -17.57
N ASP A 411 45.51 7.71 -16.50
CA ASP A 411 46.42 6.56 -16.60
C ASP A 411 45.70 5.30 -17.12
N GLN A 412 44.44 5.10 -16.71
CA GLN A 412 43.60 3.97 -17.12
C GLN A 412 43.18 4.14 -18.58
N ALA A 413 42.81 5.35 -18.98
CA ALA A 413 42.57 5.69 -20.38
C ALA A 413 43.82 5.52 -21.24
N GLU A 414 45.01 5.85 -20.74
CA GLU A 414 46.27 5.61 -21.46
C GLU A 414 46.55 4.11 -21.63
N LYS A 415 46.35 3.30 -20.59
CA LYS A 415 46.46 1.84 -20.66
C LYS A 415 45.46 1.25 -21.66
N LEU A 416 44.22 1.74 -21.66
CA LEU A 416 43.19 1.37 -22.63
C LEU A 416 43.62 1.74 -24.05
N CYS A 417 44.11 2.96 -24.27
CA CYS A 417 44.63 3.40 -25.56
C CYS A 417 45.76 2.48 -26.04
N LYS A 418 46.72 2.15 -25.18
CA LYS A 418 47.81 1.21 -25.53
C LYS A 418 47.28 -0.18 -25.90
N ALA A 419 46.30 -0.70 -25.16
CA ALA A 419 45.66 -1.99 -25.47
C ALA A 419 44.90 -1.95 -26.82
N LEU A 420 44.36 -0.79 -27.18
CA LEU A 420 43.69 -0.54 -28.46
C LEU A 420 44.66 -0.11 -29.59
N ASN A 421 45.98 -0.16 -29.37
CA ASN A 421 47.02 0.34 -30.28
C ASN A 421 46.85 1.83 -30.70
N ILE A 422 46.31 2.65 -29.80
CA ILE A 422 46.15 4.10 -29.96
C ILE A 422 47.38 4.82 -29.38
N GLN A 423 48.00 5.70 -30.17
CA GLN A 423 49.13 6.52 -29.69
C GLN A 423 48.66 7.55 -28.65
N THR A 424 49.45 7.70 -27.60
CA THR A 424 49.20 8.67 -26.51
C THR A 424 50.44 9.55 -26.33
N GLN A 425 50.21 10.83 -26.03
CA GLN A 425 51.25 11.83 -25.79
C GLN A 425 51.00 12.46 -24.42
N ARG A 426 51.86 12.18 -23.44
CA ARG A 426 51.86 12.90 -22.16
C ARG A 426 52.38 14.32 -22.37
N HIS A 427 51.90 15.26 -21.55
CA HIS A 427 52.51 16.59 -21.51
C HIS A 427 53.94 16.50 -20.95
N PRO A 428 54.88 17.32 -21.43
CA PRO A 428 56.20 17.41 -20.83
C PRO A 428 56.09 17.88 -19.37
N PRO A 429 56.94 17.38 -18.46
CA PRO A 429 56.95 17.86 -17.08
C PRO A 429 57.24 19.38 -17.07
N PRO A 430 56.62 20.14 -16.16
CA PRO A 430 56.83 21.59 -16.09
C PRO A 430 58.33 21.86 -15.93
N SER A 431 58.87 22.77 -16.75
CA SER A 431 60.27 23.17 -16.67
C SER A 431 60.59 23.70 -15.27
N PRO A 432 61.74 23.39 -14.68
CA PRO A 432 62.13 23.99 -13.41
C PRO A 432 62.17 25.52 -13.57
N PRO A 433 61.75 26.29 -12.56
CA PRO A 433 61.75 27.75 -12.65
C PRO A 433 63.18 28.25 -12.94
N PRO A 434 63.34 29.33 -13.73
CA PRO A 434 64.65 29.86 -14.04
C PRO A 434 65.36 30.26 -12.73
N ALA A 435 66.64 29.86 -12.61
CA ALA A 435 67.48 30.26 -11.49
C ALA A 435 67.53 31.80 -11.42
N LEU A 436 67.27 32.36 -10.24
CA LEU A 436 67.38 33.80 -10.00
C LEU A 436 68.78 34.31 -10.40
N PRO A 437 68.89 35.44 -11.13
CA PRO A 437 70.19 35.98 -11.50
C PRO A 437 70.92 36.50 -10.27
N THR A 438 72.16 36.03 -10.11
CA THR A 438 73.13 36.51 -9.13
C THR A 438 73.40 37.99 -9.34
N ARG A 439 73.15 38.79 -8.30
CA ARG A 439 73.34 40.24 -8.28
C ARG A 439 74.85 40.55 -8.29
N VAL A 440 75.35 41.11 -9.38
CA VAL A 440 76.64 41.83 -9.41
C VAL A 440 76.39 43.18 -10.06
N GLY A 441 76.77 44.24 -9.34
CA GLY A 441 76.44 45.63 -9.65
C GLY A 441 77.24 46.21 -10.81
N GLY A 442 76.73 47.33 -11.33
CA GLY A 442 77.39 48.16 -12.33
C GLY A 442 76.41 49.19 -12.86
N VAL A 443 76.81 50.45 -12.81
CA VAL A 443 76.08 51.69 -13.09
C VAL A 443 76.09 51.97 -14.60
N ASP A 444 74.96 52.41 -15.18
CA ASP A 444 74.82 53.60 -16.05
C ASP A 444 73.68 53.56 -17.10
N GLU A 445 73.03 54.72 -17.20
CA GLU A 445 72.41 55.43 -18.33
C GLU A 445 71.34 54.79 -19.26
N ALA A 446 70.17 55.42 -19.20
CA ALA A 446 69.35 55.99 -20.29
C ALA A 446 69.24 55.25 -21.63
N THR A 447 68.01 54.98 -22.06
CA THR A 447 67.36 55.78 -23.12
C THR A 447 65.91 55.36 -23.36
N ASP A 448 65.11 56.38 -23.69
CA ASP A 448 63.69 56.38 -24.04
C ASP A 448 63.32 55.50 -25.24
N SER A 449 62.10 54.96 -25.22
CA SER A 449 61.15 55.21 -26.30
C SER A 449 59.71 55.02 -25.83
N TRP A 450 58.99 56.13 -25.90
CA TRP A 450 57.54 56.30 -25.88
C TRP A 450 56.92 55.47 -27.04
N GLU A 451 55.72 54.90 -26.94
CA GLU A 451 54.46 55.64 -27.02
C GLU A 451 53.37 55.11 -26.08
N THR A 452 52.85 56.06 -25.31
CA THR A 452 51.56 56.11 -24.63
C THR A 452 50.40 56.05 -25.63
N ILE A 453 49.27 55.45 -25.25
CA ILE A 453 47.98 56.15 -25.19
C ILE A 453 47.13 55.48 -24.11
N ASP A 454 46.65 56.35 -23.23
CA ASP A 454 45.85 56.12 -22.05
C ASP A 454 44.38 55.78 -22.36
N VAL A 455 43.85 54.84 -21.56
CA VAL A 455 42.64 54.96 -20.72
C VAL A 455 41.36 55.51 -21.36
N VAL A 456 40.29 54.69 -21.35
CA VAL A 456 39.03 55.08 -20.67
C VAL A 456 38.43 53.87 -19.93
N ASP A 457 38.19 54.09 -18.64
CA ASP A 457 37.55 53.26 -17.63
C ASP A 457 36.22 52.60 -18.04
N GLY A 458 35.96 51.43 -17.43
CA GLY A 458 34.58 51.04 -17.13
C GLY A 458 34.35 49.55 -16.91
N VAL A 459 34.27 49.18 -15.63
CA VAL A 459 33.50 48.05 -15.07
C VAL A 459 34.23 46.70 -14.89
N ALA A 460 34.21 46.26 -13.61
CA ALA A 460 34.40 44.90 -13.07
C ALA A 460 35.82 44.49 -12.64
N GLU A 461 36.21 45.00 -11.47
CA GLU A 461 36.95 44.22 -10.49
C GLU A 461 36.06 43.07 -9.97
N LEU A 462 36.66 41.90 -9.68
CA LEU A 462 36.06 40.62 -9.22
C LEU A 462 35.82 39.54 -10.30
N VAL A 463 36.87 39.15 -11.02
CA VAL A 463 36.95 37.81 -11.62
C VAL A 463 38.06 37.03 -10.92
N THR A 464 37.60 36.13 -10.06
CA THR A 464 38.18 34.83 -9.69
C THR A 464 39.70 34.70 -9.61
N LYS A 465 40.14 34.44 -8.38
CA LYS A 465 41.35 33.69 -8.03
C LYS A 465 41.33 32.33 -8.74
N GLU A 466 41.72 32.28 -10.02
CA GLU A 466 41.97 31.05 -10.74
C GLU A 466 43.18 30.37 -10.08
N ARG A 467 42.86 29.32 -9.33
CA ARG A 467 43.83 28.30 -8.94
C ARG A 467 44.20 27.57 -10.23
N THR A 468 45.29 27.98 -10.87
CA THR A 468 45.88 27.29 -12.03
C THR A 468 46.18 25.84 -11.67
N LYS A 469 45.22 24.94 -11.94
CA LYS A 469 45.41 23.47 -11.91
C LYS A 469 46.25 23.08 -13.14
N PRO A 470 47.07 22.02 -13.05
CA PRO A 470 47.88 21.59 -14.19
C PRO A 470 46.97 21.21 -15.38
N PRO A 471 47.42 21.44 -16.62
CA PRO A 471 46.72 20.95 -17.80
C PRO A 471 46.70 19.42 -17.75
N SER A 472 45.78 18.78 -18.48
CA SER A 472 45.61 17.32 -18.58
C SER A 472 46.90 16.47 -18.49
N LEU A 473 46.82 15.20 -18.10
CA LEU A 473 47.94 14.23 -18.09
C LEU A 473 48.58 14.09 -19.49
N GLY A 474 47.77 14.22 -20.53
CA GLY A 474 48.19 14.11 -21.92
C GLY A 474 47.02 14.22 -22.89
N PHE A 475 47.32 13.94 -24.16
CA PHE A 475 46.34 13.75 -25.22
C PHE A 475 46.51 12.35 -25.83
N ALA A 476 45.42 11.68 -26.12
CA ALA A 476 45.44 10.60 -27.10
C ALA A 476 45.55 11.23 -28.50
N GLN A 477 46.61 10.89 -29.25
CA GLN A 477 46.79 11.34 -30.63
C GLN A 477 46.54 10.15 -31.55
N PHE A 478 45.41 10.16 -32.25
CA PHE A 478 45.06 9.10 -33.17
C PHE A 478 45.77 9.30 -34.51
N LYS A 479 47.08 9.03 -34.57
CA LYS A 479 47.77 8.80 -35.84
C LYS A 479 47.71 7.31 -36.15
N LEU A 480 46.61 6.78 -36.69
CA LEU A 480 46.53 5.47 -37.36
C LEU A 480 45.10 5.17 -37.81
N ALA A 481 44.98 4.17 -38.71
CA ALA A 481 43.76 3.57 -39.23
C ALA A 481 42.60 3.51 -38.20
N PRO A 482 41.32 3.57 -38.64
CA PRO A 482 40.16 3.59 -37.76
C PRO A 482 40.28 2.59 -36.61
N VAL A 483 39.97 3.02 -35.37
CA VAL A 483 39.88 2.11 -34.22
C VAL A 483 38.97 0.96 -34.63
N HIS A 484 39.31 -0.29 -34.29
CA HIS A 484 38.52 -1.46 -34.69
C HIS A 484 37.01 -1.20 -34.53
N GLU A 485 36.20 -1.57 -35.54
CA GLU A 485 34.75 -1.32 -35.53
C GLU A 485 34.02 -1.95 -34.34
N LYS A 486 34.68 -2.89 -33.65
CA LYS A 486 34.20 -3.60 -32.47
C LYS A 486 35.28 -3.65 -31.41
N MET A 487 34.87 -3.56 -30.15
CA MET A 487 35.75 -3.75 -29.02
C MET A 487 36.18 -5.22 -28.92
N ASP A 488 37.46 -5.44 -28.60
CA ASP A 488 37.95 -6.79 -28.35
C ASP A 488 37.20 -7.43 -27.15
N PRO A 489 36.67 -8.66 -27.28
CA PRO A 489 35.88 -9.29 -26.22
C PRO A 489 36.64 -9.57 -24.91
N GLU A 490 37.95 -9.83 -24.96
CA GLU A 490 38.78 -10.01 -23.76
C GLU A 490 38.98 -8.68 -23.05
N LEU A 491 39.31 -7.63 -23.81
CA LEU A 491 39.42 -6.27 -23.28
C LEU A 491 38.10 -5.77 -22.67
N ALA A 492 36.98 -6.03 -23.33
CA ALA A 492 35.66 -5.69 -22.79
C ALA A 492 35.40 -6.39 -21.45
N ARG A 493 35.74 -7.68 -21.32
CA ARG A 493 35.61 -8.43 -20.06
C ARG A 493 36.49 -7.84 -18.96
N MET A 494 37.74 -7.49 -19.26
CA MET A 494 38.64 -6.85 -18.29
C MET A 494 38.12 -5.50 -17.80
N LEU A 495 37.58 -4.66 -18.70
CA LEU A 495 37.02 -3.37 -18.30
C LEU A 495 35.73 -3.51 -17.48
N VAL A 496 34.83 -4.43 -17.84
CA VAL A 496 33.63 -4.70 -17.04
C VAL A 496 34.00 -5.15 -15.63
N ARG A 497 35.05 -5.98 -15.49
CA ARG A 497 35.59 -6.40 -14.19
C ARG A 497 36.14 -5.23 -13.38
N ASP A 498 36.89 -4.33 -14.00
CA ASP A 498 37.45 -3.14 -13.34
C ASP A 498 36.35 -2.16 -12.87
N VAL A 499 35.32 -1.95 -13.70
CA VAL A 499 34.12 -1.20 -13.30
C VAL A 499 33.45 -1.88 -12.10
N ALA A 500 33.24 -3.20 -12.14
CA ALA A 500 32.58 -3.94 -11.06
C ALA A 500 33.33 -3.86 -9.71
N PHE A 501 34.67 -3.85 -9.70
CA PHE A 501 35.44 -3.64 -8.47
C PHE A 501 35.28 -2.22 -7.92
N ARG A 502 35.25 -1.21 -8.80
CA ARG A 502 35.05 0.20 -8.39
C ARG A 502 33.67 0.47 -7.80
N LEU A 503 32.64 -0.23 -8.27
CA LEU A 503 31.28 -0.12 -7.70
C LEU A 503 31.26 -0.45 -6.19
N GLU A 504 32.07 -1.41 -5.72
CA GLU A 504 32.13 -1.77 -4.30
C GLU A 504 32.92 -0.77 -3.46
N ALA A 505 34.03 -0.24 -3.99
CA ALA A 505 34.82 0.78 -3.30
C ALA A 505 34.00 2.06 -3.03
N VAL A 506 33.12 2.43 -3.98
CA VAL A 506 32.20 3.58 -3.83
C VAL A 506 31.04 3.26 -2.87
N SER A 507 30.55 2.02 -2.83
CA SER A 507 29.50 1.63 -1.88
C SER A 507 30.00 1.61 -0.43
N ALA A 508 31.23 1.16 -0.20
CA ALA A 508 31.86 1.13 1.13
C ALA A 508 31.99 2.53 1.78
N THR A 509 31.94 3.61 0.98
CA THR A 509 32.12 4.99 1.44
C THR A 509 30.81 5.79 1.56
N LYS A 510 29.72 5.40 0.86
CA LYS A 510 28.44 6.15 0.86
C LYS A 510 27.26 5.43 1.51
N GLU A 511 27.20 4.09 1.47
CA GLU A 511 26.14 3.29 2.10
C GLU A 511 26.72 1.92 2.44
N ALA A 512 27.31 1.78 3.63
CA ALA A 512 27.83 0.50 4.12
C ALA A 512 26.66 -0.44 4.48
N ARG A 513 25.99 -1.00 3.47
CA ARG A 513 25.02 -2.09 3.63
C ARG A 513 25.66 -3.42 3.30
N SER A 514 25.38 -4.44 4.11
CA SER A 514 25.83 -5.80 3.80
C SER A 514 25.11 -6.33 2.54
N MET A 515 25.72 -7.28 1.82
CA MET A 515 25.09 -7.92 0.66
C MET A 515 23.75 -8.59 1.05
N THR A 516 23.69 -9.13 2.27
CA THR A 516 22.47 -9.67 2.87
C THR A 516 21.42 -8.58 3.07
N GLU A 517 21.80 -7.38 3.51
CA GLU A 517 20.88 -6.25 3.60
C GLU A 517 20.37 -5.78 2.24
N LEU A 518 21.19 -5.80 1.19
CA LEU A 518 20.72 -5.44 -0.15
C LEU A 518 19.66 -6.41 -0.69
N ILE A 519 19.79 -7.70 -0.37
CA ILE A 519 18.80 -8.72 -0.72
C ILE A 519 17.55 -8.59 0.17
N MET A 520 17.73 -8.39 1.48
CA MET A 520 16.64 -8.37 2.45
C MET A 520 15.87 -7.04 2.50
N LYS A 521 16.47 -5.90 2.10
CA LYS A 521 15.83 -4.58 2.09
C LYS A 521 14.73 -4.48 1.03
N GLY A 522 14.76 -5.31 0.00
CA GLY A 522 13.61 -5.52 -0.90
C GLY A 522 12.32 -5.90 -0.15
N GLY A 523 12.45 -6.38 1.10
CA GLY A 523 11.33 -6.81 1.95
C GLY A 523 11.02 -6.00 3.21
N LYS A 524 11.84 -5.02 3.59
CA LYS A 524 11.65 -4.27 4.85
C LYS A 524 11.31 -2.82 4.58
N ARG A 525 10.06 -2.55 4.24
CA ARG A 525 9.46 -1.20 4.37
C ARG A 525 8.11 -1.21 5.11
N GLY A 526 7.71 -2.33 5.71
CA GLY A 526 6.38 -2.53 6.31
C GLY A 526 6.32 -2.75 7.83
N SER A 527 7.42 -2.64 8.59
CA SER A 527 7.40 -2.96 10.04
C SER A 527 8.14 -1.97 10.95
N GLU A 528 8.36 -0.75 10.50
CA GLU A 528 8.89 0.33 11.36
C GLU A 528 7.95 1.54 11.28
N LEU A 529 6.78 1.42 11.92
CA LEU A 529 5.98 2.53 12.44
C LEU A 529 5.23 1.97 13.65
N ASP A 530 5.59 2.47 14.84
CA ASP A 530 4.86 2.31 16.11
C ASP A 530 3.39 2.77 16.01
#